data_AF-A0A8J4US28-F1
#
_entry.id   AF-A0A8J4US28-F1
#
_cell.length_a   1.000
_cell.length_b   1.000
_cell.length_c   1.000
_cell.angle_alpha   90.00
_cell.angle_beta   90.00
_cell.angle_gamma   90.00
#
_symmetry.space_group_name_H-M   'P 1'
#
loop_
_entity.id
_entity.type
_entity.pdbx_description
1 polymer ?
#
loop_
_entity_poly.entity_id
_entity_poly.type
_entity_poly.pdbx_seq_one_letter_code
_entity_poly.pdbx_strand_id
1 'polypeptide(L)'
;MKYLLSVVLLLLVSTTTTVYGYGEIDSDGNPNWFERESLTLANALRISPVAYKVHFMPTSIYSNLDAILTPSNFSSSVAPVYYNNTWNRLAKAHSYDMAVNNCFSHDDCNKTKSDTRVQYYLGGCTPNARAENIAYGTPTGIETNNLLICEASNDVCISDAGSTYSQIGHRINLMGSNYQVMGVGSYKVGSGYVYSTQNFGSKSCQGTVPNTPIHHGSHTFNVTGSSVIYIVSYYSTTAATSAKIYIDGTGFDLTRLYGTATQGFYVYKPSTYTACQNYAFEFKTATATFKFPETGSLTTATKSNACTASWTSTNVFSGTSTTSSTGSPTSTSATSSSSTSTSATSSSPTSTSATSSSPTSTSATSSSSSSSTSTPSPTPNPSSSSSSSSSSSTGTGGSSTGGPVDEPNNATKTFSNIYLVLIFSIFGLIVF
;
A
#
# COMPACT_ATOMS: atom_id res chain seq x y z
N MET A 1 -35.30 -0.72 -42.13
CA MET A 1 -35.39 -1.40 -40.83
C MET A 1 -34.24 -2.37 -40.55
N LYS A 2 -33.88 -3.31 -41.45
CA LYS A 2 -32.78 -4.28 -41.19
C LYS A 2 -31.42 -3.65 -40.85
N TYR A 3 -31.03 -2.57 -41.53
CA TYR A 3 -29.76 -1.88 -41.25
C TYR A 3 -29.76 -1.06 -39.95
N LEU A 4 -30.93 -0.60 -39.49
CA LEU A 4 -31.06 0.17 -38.24
C LEU A 4 -30.85 -0.76 -37.02
N LEU A 5 -31.37 -1.99 -37.09
CA LEU A 5 -31.19 -2.99 -36.03
C LEU A 5 -29.73 -3.43 -35.91
N SER A 6 -29.02 -3.60 -37.05
CA SER A 6 -27.59 -3.95 -37.05
C SER A 6 -26.70 -2.83 -36.50
N VAL A 7 -27.01 -1.55 -36.78
CA VAL A 7 -26.28 -0.41 -36.22
C VAL A 7 -26.55 -0.25 -34.72
N VAL A 8 -27.79 -0.47 -34.26
CA VAL A 8 -28.15 -0.46 -32.83
C VAL A 8 -27.47 -1.62 -32.09
N LEU A 9 -27.40 -2.82 -32.68
CA LEU A 9 -26.69 -3.96 -32.08
C LEU A 9 -25.16 -3.75 -32.06
N LEU A 10 -24.58 -3.11 -33.09
CA LEU A 10 -23.16 -2.76 -33.11
C LEU A 10 -22.81 -1.66 -32.09
N LEU A 11 -23.73 -0.72 -31.84
CA LEU A 11 -23.62 0.32 -30.80
C LEU A 11 -23.84 -0.23 -29.39
N LEU A 12 -24.68 -1.25 -29.22
CA LEU A 12 -24.90 -1.94 -27.93
C LEU A 12 -23.73 -2.87 -27.55
N VAL A 13 -23.00 -3.40 -28.53
CA VAL A 13 -21.81 -4.25 -28.29
C VAL A 13 -20.53 -3.41 -28.07
N SER A 14 -20.51 -2.13 -28.46
CA SER A 14 -19.31 -1.28 -28.37
C SER A 14 -19.21 -0.42 -27.11
N THR A 15 -20.19 -0.43 -26.20
CA THR A 15 -20.17 0.42 -24.99
C THR A 15 -19.92 -0.31 -23.68
N THR A 16 -19.67 -1.61 -23.68
CA THR A 16 -19.15 -2.26 -22.46
C THR A 16 -17.64 -2.11 -22.44
N THR A 17 -17.15 -0.90 -22.14
CA THR A 17 -15.82 -0.77 -21.56
C THR A 17 -15.88 -1.54 -20.24
N THR A 18 -15.51 -2.81 -20.28
CA THR A 18 -15.36 -3.59 -19.07
C THR A 18 -14.19 -2.99 -18.30
N VAL A 19 -14.53 -2.11 -17.36
CA VAL A 19 -13.63 -1.53 -16.36
C VAL A 19 -13.18 -2.68 -15.45
N TYR A 20 -12.15 -3.42 -15.86
CA TYR A 20 -11.49 -4.41 -15.00
C TYR A 20 -10.39 -3.74 -14.20
N GLY A 21 -10.82 -2.72 -13.44
CA GLY A 21 -10.10 -1.50 -13.15
C GLY A 21 -8.65 -1.65 -12.72
N TYR A 22 -7.74 -1.12 -13.54
CA TYR A 22 -6.41 -0.74 -13.10
C TYR A 22 -6.52 0.49 -12.17
N GLY A 23 -7.04 0.25 -10.97
CA GLY A 23 -7.32 1.29 -9.98
C GLY A 23 -8.76 1.81 -9.97
N GLU A 24 -9.68 1.35 -10.80
CA GLU A 24 -11.11 1.65 -10.68
C GLU A 24 -11.81 0.68 -9.72
N ILE A 25 -12.99 1.04 -9.22
CA ILE A 25 -13.83 0.07 -8.48
C ILE A 25 -14.65 -0.79 -9.45
N ASP A 26 -14.82 -2.06 -9.10
CA ASP A 26 -15.80 -2.92 -9.73
C ASP A 26 -17.21 -2.68 -9.16
N SER A 27 -18.19 -3.42 -9.69
CA SER A 27 -19.59 -3.32 -9.26
C SER A 27 -19.81 -3.64 -7.78
N ASP A 28 -18.86 -4.33 -7.14
CA ASP A 28 -18.91 -4.73 -5.74
C ASP A 28 -18.09 -3.79 -4.84
N GLY A 29 -17.61 -2.67 -5.40
CA GLY A 29 -16.84 -1.64 -4.71
C GLY A 29 -15.36 -1.96 -4.51
N ASN A 30 -14.81 -2.93 -5.25
CA ASN A 30 -13.41 -3.36 -5.09
C ASN A 30 -12.48 -2.76 -6.15
N PRO A 31 -11.27 -2.30 -5.78
CA PRO A 31 -10.74 -2.31 -4.43
C PRO A 31 -11.23 -1.09 -3.62
N ASN A 32 -11.50 -1.31 -2.33
CA ASN A 32 -11.79 -0.23 -1.39
C ASN A 32 -10.49 0.53 -0.98
N TRP A 33 -10.61 1.60 -0.19
CA TRP A 33 -9.43 2.38 0.22
C TRP A 33 -8.38 1.54 1.00
N PHE A 34 -8.81 0.72 1.95
CA PHE A 34 -7.91 -0.14 2.73
C PHE A 34 -7.09 -1.06 1.82
N GLU A 35 -7.75 -1.70 0.86
CA GLU A 35 -7.13 -2.63 -0.08
C GLU A 35 -6.11 -1.91 -0.97
N ARG A 36 -6.44 -0.69 -1.41
CA ARG A 36 -5.54 0.18 -2.18
C ARG A 36 -4.33 0.65 -1.38
N GLU A 37 -4.54 1.10 -0.15
CA GLU A 37 -3.46 1.51 0.75
C GLU A 37 -2.51 0.35 0.99
N SER A 38 -3.03 -0.84 1.33
CA SER A 38 -2.24 -2.04 1.56
C SER A 38 -1.43 -2.45 0.33
N LEU A 39 -2.03 -2.52 -0.86
CA LEU A 39 -1.32 -2.85 -2.09
C LEU A 39 -0.23 -1.82 -2.44
N THR A 40 -0.54 -0.52 -2.31
CA THR A 40 0.44 0.54 -2.62
C THR A 40 1.64 0.48 -1.70
N LEU A 41 1.43 0.22 -0.41
CA LEU A 41 2.50 0.12 0.57
C LEU A 41 3.30 -1.18 0.45
N ALA A 42 2.68 -2.28 0.01
CA ALA A 42 3.42 -3.48 -0.38
C ALA A 42 4.36 -3.17 -1.56
N ASN A 43 3.90 -2.42 -2.56
CA ASN A 43 4.76 -1.95 -3.66
C ASN A 43 5.86 -0.97 -3.19
N ALA A 44 5.57 -0.14 -2.19
CA ALA A 44 6.55 0.75 -1.57
C ALA A 44 7.71 -0.05 -0.94
N LEU A 45 7.37 -1.07 -0.16
CA LEU A 45 8.32 -2.02 0.44
C LEU A 45 9.15 -2.73 -0.63
N ARG A 46 8.51 -3.22 -1.71
CA ARG A 46 9.18 -3.91 -2.83
C ARG A 46 10.20 -3.01 -3.54
N ILE A 47 9.91 -1.70 -3.68
CA ILE A 47 10.81 -0.72 -4.29
C ILE A 47 12.05 -0.43 -3.41
N SER A 48 11.89 -0.32 -2.11
CA SER A 48 13.03 -0.11 -1.21
C SER A 48 12.69 -0.57 0.21
N PRO A 49 13.06 -1.81 0.58
CA PRO A 49 12.67 -2.36 1.88
C PRO A 49 13.28 -1.60 3.05
N VAL A 50 14.54 -1.17 2.93
CA VAL A 50 15.22 -0.37 3.96
C VAL A 50 14.60 1.01 4.10
N ALA A 51 14.26 1.69 2.99
CA ALA A 51 13.64 3.00 3.08
C ALA A 51 12.19 2.93 3.57
N TYR A 52 11.47 1.84 3.27
CA TYR A 52 10.12 1.63 3.77
C TYR A 52 10.05 1.73 5.30
N LYS A 53 10.88 0.96 6.02
CA LYS A 53 10.85 0.96 7.49
C LYS A 53 11.15 2.34 8.07
N VAL A 54 12.07 3.10 7.47
CA VAL A 54 12.39 4.48 7.90
C VAL A 54 11.19 5.42 7.80
N HIS A 55 10.36 5.27 6.75
CA HIS A 55 9.27 6.22 6.47
C HIS A 55 7.90 5.80 7.00
N PHE A 56 7.64 4.49 7.10
CA PHE A 56 6.31 3.96 7.41
C PHE A 56 6.25 3.16 8.71
N MET A 57 7.40 2.84 9.34
CA MET A 57 7.47 2.14 10.62
C MET A 57 8.18 3.03 11.65
N PRO A 58 7.46 3.92 12.35
CA PRO A 58 8.10 4.84 13.32
C PRO A 58 8.64 4.07 14.53
N THR A 59 9.83 4.46 14.98
CA THR A 59 10.52 3.88 16.15
C THR A 59 9.78 4.12 17.48
N SER A 60 8.82 5.05 17.49
CA SER A 60 7.94 5.29 18.64
C SER A 60 6.89 4.20 18.84
N ILE A 61 6.68 3.35 17.84
CA ILE A 61 5.73 2.23 17.88
C ILE A 61 6.51 0.94 17.76
N TYR A 62 7.33 0.81 16.71
CA TYR A 62 8.08 -0.42 16.45
C TYR A 62 9.50 -0.35 17.00
N SER A 63 9.96 -1.45 17.58
CA SER A 63 11.33 -1.63 18.03
C SER A 63 12.03 -2.75 17.25
N ASN A 64 13.35 -2.84 17.37
CA ASN A 64 14.19 -3.80 16.65
C ASN A 64 14.17 -3.63 15.11
N LEU A 65 13.87 -2.42 14.61
CA LEU A 65 13.78 -2.15 13.17
C LEU A 65 15.11 -2.33 12.43
N ASP A 66 16.25 -2.21 13.10
CA ASP A 66 17.56 -2.44 12.49
C ASP A 66 17.81 -3.92 12.14
N ALA A 67 17.11 -4.84 12.81
CA ALA A 67 17.25 -6.28 12.61
C ALA A 67 16.33 -6.86 11.52
N ILE A 68 15.42 -6.08 10.94
CA ILE A 68 14.49 -6.54 9.90
C ILE A 68 14.77 -5.86 8.55
N LEU A 69 14.37 -6.50 7.45
CA LEU A 69 14.59 -5.97 6.09
C LEU A 69 16.05 -5.57 5.86
N THR A 70 16.95 -6.37 6.45
CA THR A 70 18.39 -6.23 6.38
C THR A 70 18.87 -6.51 4.96
N PRO A 71 19.93 -5.81 4.49
CA PRO A 71 20.47 -6.09 3.16
C PRO A 71 20.94 -7.54 2.96
N SER A 72 21.33 -8.26 4.01
CA SER A 72 21.72 -9.68 3.87
C SER A 72 20.56 -10.57 3.41
N ASN A 73 19.33 -10.26 3.81
CA ASN A 73 18.16 -11.07 3.53
C ASN A 73 17.25 -10.44 2.47
N PHE A 74 17.22 -9.11 2.38
CA PHE A 74 16.34 -8.31 1.53
C PHE A 74 17.09 -7.15 0.86
N SER A 75 18.30 -7.40 0.34
CA SER A 75 19.17 -6.38 -0.29
C SER A 75 18.60 -5.75 -1.55
N SER A 76 17.77 -6.49 -2.26
CA SER A 76 17.37 -6.12 -3.62
C SER A 76 15.94 -5.65 -3.64
N SER A 77 15.73 -4.51 -4.29
CA SER A 77 14.38 -4.17 -4.71
C SER A 77 13.86 -5.24 -5.67
N VAL A 78 12.58 -5.56 -5.54
CA VAL A 78 11.86 -6.45 -6.44
C VAL A 78 10.80 -5.66 -7.20
N ALA A 79 10.42 -6.15 -8.38
CA ALA A 79 9.41 -5.49 -9.21
C ALA A 79 8.10 -5.34 -8.41
N PRO A 80 7.45 -4.17 -8.44
CA PRO A 80 6.12 -4.00 -7.87
C PRO A 80 5.11 -4.95 -8.55
N VAL A 81 3.98 -5.17 -7.91
CA VAL A 81 2.88 -6.00 -8.42
C VAL A 81 1.69 -5.13 -8.79
N TYR A 82 0.97 -5.54 -9.82
CA TYR A 82 -0.27 -4.88 -10.21
C TYR A 82 -1.44 -5.38 -9.37
N TYR A 83 -2.42 -4.51 -9.17
CA TYR A 83 -3.74 -4.93 -8.71
C TYR A 83 -4.34 -5.94 -9.69
N ASN A 84 -4.99 -6.98 -9.15
CA ASN A 84 -5.81 -7.87 -9.95
C ASN A 84 -7.13 -8.19 -9.24
N ASN A 85 -8.24 -7.97 -9.93
CA ASN A 85 -9.57 -8.12 -9.35
C ASN A 85 -9.90 -9.58 -8.98
N THR A 86 -9.53 -10.56 -9.80
CA THR A 86 -9.76 -11.98 -9.49
C THR A 86 -9.04 -12.40 -8.21
N TRP A 87 -7.78 -11.99 -8.07
CA TRP A 87 -6.99 -12.22 -6.85
C TRP A 87 -7.56 -11.45 -5.64
N ASN A 88 -8.12 -10.24 -5.84
CA ASN A 88 -8.78 -9.48 -4.78
C ASN A 88 -10.07 -10.16 -4.32
N ARG A 89 -10.90 -10.64 -5.24
CA ARG A 89 -12.14 -11.39 -4.93
C ARG A 89 -11.85 -12.68 -4.16
N LEU A 90 -10.81 -13.41 -4.56
CA LEU A 90 -10.29 -14.56 -3.82
C LEU A 90 -9.91 -14.18 -2.38
N ALA A 91 -9.09 -13.14 -2.22
CA ALA A 91 -8.65 -12.67 -0.92
C ALA A 91 -9.83 -12.18 -0.05
N LYS A 92 -10.79 -11.48 -0.66
CA LYS A 92 -11.96 -10.94 0.04
C LYS A 92 -12.90 -12.04 0.52
N ALA A 93 -13.10 -13.08 -0.30
CA ALA A 93 -13.87 -14.25 0.09
C ALA A 93 -13.25 -14.96 1.31
N HIS A 94 -11.93 -15.08 1.34
CA HIS A 94 -11.25 -15.69 2.49
C HIS A 94 -11.29 -14.81 3.74
N SER A 95 -11.08 -13.50 3.62
CA SER A 95 -11.28 -12.56 4.72
C SER A 95 -12.71 -12.57 5.28
N TYR A 96 -13.71 -12.70 4.40
CA TYR A 96 -15.11 -12.87 4.79
C TYR A 96 -15.34 -14.19 5.53
N ASP A 97 -14.82 -15.30 5.01
CA ASP A 97 -14.95 -16.62 5.63
C ASP A 97 -14.36 -16.64 7.05
N MET A 98 -13.12 -16.16 7.21
CA MET A 98 -12.47 -16.01 8.51
C MET A 98 -13.29 -15.17 9.49
N ALA A 99 -13.85 -14.06 9.00
CA ALA A 99 -14.65 -13.15 9.80
C ALA A 99 -15.99 -13.74 10.26
N VAL A 100 -16.73 -14.37 9.35
CA VAL A 100 -18.09 -14.87 9.63
C VAL A 100 -18.05 -16.18 10.43
N ASN A 101 -17.02 -17.00 10.21
CA ASN A 101 -16.90 -18.30 10.87
C ASN A 101 -15.92 -18.29 12.07
N ASN A 102 -15.47 -17.10 12.49
CA ASN A 102 -14.59 -16.89 13.65
C ASN A 102 -13.37 -17.83 13.65
N CYS A 103 -12.66 -17.87 12.53
CA CYS A 103 -11.43 -18.65 12.39
C CYS A 103 -10.28 -17.77 11.87
N PHE A 104 -9.05 -18.26 12.02
CA PHE A 104 -7.87 -17.60 11.48
C PHE A 104 -6.86 -18.66 11.01
N SER A 105 -6.88 -18.95 9.71
CA SER A 105 -6.08 -20.00 9.08
C SER A 105 -5.96 -19.73 7.58
N HIS A 106 -4.91 -20.24 6.95
CA HIS A 106 -4.78 -20.20 5.48
C HIS A 106 -5.80 -21.11 4.77
N ASP A 107 -6.11 -22.26 5.37
CA ASP A 107 -7.23 -23.08 4.93
C ASP A 107 -8.53 -22.39 5.30
N ASP A 108 -9.58 -22.58 4.50
CA ASP A 108 -10.91 -22.07 4.82
C ASP A 108 -11.39 -22.62 6.17
N CYS A 109 -12.32 -21.92 6.82
CA CYS A 109 -12.82 -22.30 8.14
C CYS A 109 -13.48 -23.68 8.13
N ASN A 110 -14.02 -24.12 6.98
CA ASN A 110 -14.56 -25.46 6.75
C ASN A 110 -13.50 -26.53 6.41
N LYS A 111 -12.20 -26.20 6.52
CA LYS A 111 -11.03 -27.04 6.19
C LYS A 111 -10.77 -27.27 4.71
N THR A 112 -11.47 -26.58 3.81
CA THR A 112 -11.10 -26.54 2.40
C THR A 112 -9.70 -25.96 2.26
N LYS A 113 -8.84 -26.64 1.50
CA LYS A 113 -7.45 -26.22 1.35
C LYS A 113 -7.35 -24.91 0.60
N SER A 114 -6.42 -24.04 1.02
CA SER A 114 -6.14 -22.77 0.33
C SER A 114 -5.96 -22.95 -1.18
N ASP A 115 -5.25 -24.00 -1.58
CA ASP A 115 -5.04 -24.36 -2.98
C ASP A 115 -6.34 -24.68 -3.73
N THR A 116 -7.32 -25.30 -3.07
CA THR A 116 -8.63 -25.59 -3.67
C THR A 116 -9.40 -24.28 -3.90
N ARG A 117 -9.39 -23.37 -2.91
CA ARG A 117 -9.98 -22.03 -3.02
C ARG A 117 -9.34 -21.24 -4.17
N VAL A 118 -8.01 -21.25 -4.26
CA VAL A 118 -7.26 -20.60 -5.34
C VAL A 118 -7.68 -21.16 -6.71
N GLN A 119 -7.69 -22.49 -6.88
CA GLN A 119 -8.06 -23.11 -8.17
C GLN A 119 -9.49 -22.77 -8.60
N TYR A 120 -10.42 -22.70 -7.64
CA TYR A 120 -11.80 -22.30 -7.89
C TYR A 120 -11.89 -20.87 -8.43
N TYR A 121 -11.30 -19.88 -7.73
CA TYR A 121 -11.37 -18.48 -8.15
C TYR A 121 -10.60 -18.18 -9.44
N LEU A 122 -9.48 -18.88 -9.67
CA LEU A 122 -8.67 -18.71 -10.87
C LEU A 122 -9.18 -19.52 -12.07
N GLY A 123 -10.30 -20.25 -11.94
CA GLY A 123 -10.90 -21.00 -13.04
C GLY A 123 -9.99 -22.10 -13.61
N GLY A 124 -9.24 -22.79 -12.75
CA GLY A 124 -8.28 -23.83 -13.14
C GLY A 124 -6.92 -23.30 -13.64
N CYS A 125 -6.74 -21.98 -13.70
CA CYS A 125 -5.45 -21.39 -14.00
C CYS A 125 -4.47 -21.62 -12.83
N THR A 126 -3.33 -22.24 -13.14
CA THR A 126 -2.28 -22.53 -12.16
C THR A 126 -1.10 -21.57 -12.35
N PRO A 127 -0.89 -20.58 -11.46
CA PRO A 127 0.31 -19.76 -11.45
C PRO A 127 1.52 -20.56 -10.96
N ASN A 128 2.71 -20.26 -11.50
CA ASN A 128 3.95 -20.96 -11.14
C ASN A 128 4.43 -20.61 -9.72
N ALA A 129 4.09 -19.40 -9.28
CA ALA A 129 4.27 -18.95 -7.92
C ALA A 129 3.01 -18.27 -7.41
N ARG A 130 2.69 -18.53 -6.15
CA ARG A 130 1.64 -17.88 -5.36
C ARG A 130 2.05 -17.80 -3.90
N ALA A 131 1.49 -16.85 -3.18
CA ALA A 131 1.61 -16.74 -1.74
C ALA A 131 0.36 -16.10 -1.15
N GLU A 132 0.15 -16.34 0.14
CA GLU A 132 -0.91 -15.72 0.91
C GLU A 132 -0.35 -15.17 2.22
N ASN A 133 -0.72 -13.94 2.55
CA ASN A 133 -0.59 -13.41 3.90
C ASN A 133 -1.99 -13.17 4.46
N ILE A 134 -2.19 -13.47 5.73
CA ILE A 134 -3.42 -13.14 6.45
C ILE A 134 -3.09 -12.32 7.69
N ALA A 135 -3.94 -11.34 7.99
CA ALA A 135 -3.81 -10.48 9.16
C ALA A 135 -5.19 -10.24 9.77
N TYR A 136 -5.20 -10.03 11.08
CA TYR A 136 -6.40 -9.67 11.82
C TYR A 136 -6.10 -8.53 12.78
N GLY A 137 -7.07 -7.64 12.94
CA GLY A 137 -7.11 -6.69 14.05
C GLY A 137 -6.55 -5.31 13.75
N THR A 138 -6.15 -5.04 12.50
CA THR A 138 -5.56 -3.76 12.08
C THR A 138 -6.58 -2.93 11.27
N PRO A 139 -6.93 -1.70 11.70
CA PRO A 139 -7.97 -0.89 11.05
C PRO A 139 -7.58 -0.29 9.70
N THR A 140 -6.28 -0.26 9.36
CA THR A 140 -5.77 0.38 8.14
C THR A 140 -4.84 -0.54 7.35
N GLY A 141 -4.67 -0.26 6.06
CA GLY A 141 -3.76 -1.01 5.19
C GLY A 141 -2.30 -0.80 5.57
N ILE A 142 -1.92 0.38 6.06
CA ILE A 142 -0.58 0.64 6.60
C ILE A 142 -0.29 -0.18 7.86
N GLU A 143 -1.22 -0.22 8.81
CA GLU A 143 -1.07 -1.01 10.03
C GLU A 143 -1.02 -2.51 9.72
N THR A 144 -1.84 -2.97 8.75
CA THR A 144 -1.79 -4.34 8.25
C THR A 144 -0.41 -4.71 7.70
N ASN A 145 0.13 -3.89 6.80
CA ASN A 145 1.45 -4.15 6.24
C ASN A 145 2.54 -4.12 7.28
N ASN A 146 2.51 -3.14 8.19
CA ASN A 146 3.52 -3.04 9.23
C ASN A 146 3.46 -4.22 10.20
N LEU A 147 2.27 -4.73 10.54
CA LEU A 147 2.10 -5.96 11.32
C LEU A 147 2.73 -7.16 10.61
N LEU A 148 2.40 -7.35 9.33
CA LEU A 148 2.95 -8.44 8.50
C LEU A 148 4.48 -8.34 8.34
N ILE A 149 5.01 -7.13 8.20
CA ILE A 149 6.46 -6.89 8.11
C ILE A 149 7.14 -7.13 9.44
N CYS A 150 6.55 -6.69 10.55
CA CYS A 150 7.13 -6.80 11.88
C CYS A 150 7.14 -8.25 12.39
N GLU A 151 6.18 -9.08 11.94
CA GLU A 151 6.04 -10.49 12.30
C GLU A 151 5.79 -10.70 13.82
N ALA A 152 5.35 -9.67 14.53
CA ALA A 152 5.17 -9.68 15.97
C ALA A 152 3.92 -8.92 16.41
N SER A 153 3.28 -9.38 17.48
CA SER A 153 2.08 -8.76 18.06
C SER A 153 2.37 -7.76 19.20
N ASN A 154 3.65 -7.61 19.60
CA ASN A 154 4.10 -6.77 20.70
C ASN A 154 5.00 -5.61 20.24
N ASP A 155 4.95 -5.27 18.95
CA ASP A 155 5.76 -4.23 18.30
C ASP A 155 7.29 -4.41 18.39
N VAL A 156 7.79 -5.54 18.89
CA VAL A 156 9.21 -5.92 18.82
C VAL A 156 9.42 -6.82 17.61
N CYS A 157 9.90 -6.26 16.51
CA CYS A 157 9.91 -7.00 15.26
C CYS A 157 10.88 -8.18 15.26
N ILE A 158 10.48 -9.30 14.64
CA ILE A 158 11.29 -10.51 14.56
C ILE A 158 12.44 -10.28 13.58
N SER A 159 13.67 -10.45 14.07
CA SER A 159 14.92 -10.31 13.30
C SER A 159 14.93 -11.16 12.03
N ASP A 160 15.59 -10.71 10.97
CA ASP A 160 15.91 -11.53 9.79
C ASP A 160 16.97 -12.60 10.10
N ALA A 161 17.95 -12.23 10.92
CA ALA A 161 19.12 -13.07 11.19
C ALA A 161 18.73 -14.29 12.03
N GLY A 162 19.01 -15.48 11.49
CA GLY A 162 18.70 -16.75 12.16
C GLY A 162 17.22 -17.16 12.12
N SER A 163 16.37 -16.39 11.43
CA SER A 163 14.94 -16.71 11.34
C SER A 163 14.64 -17.73 10.26
N THR A 164 13.67 -18.59 10.56
CA THR A 164 13.10 -19.58 9.65
C THR A 164 12.00 -18.97 8.78
N TYR A 165 11.63 -19.65 7.69
CA TYR A 165 10.49 -19.23 6.86
C TYR A 165 9.19 -19.09 7.67
N SER A 166 8.93 -19.95 8.65
CA SER A 166 7.74 -19.85 9.50
C SER A 166 7.72 -18.63 10.42
N GLN A 167 8.87 -17.98 10.66
CA GLN A 167 8.98 -16.82 11.54
C GLN A 167 8.93 -15.48 10.79
N ILE A 168 9.28 -15.48 9.50
CA ILE A 168 9.33 -14.27 8.66
C ILE A 168 8.61 -14.47 7.30
N GLY A 169 7.65 -15.39 7.28
CA GLY A 169 7.00 -15.87 6.07
C GLY A 169 6.23 -14.78 5.33
N HIS A 170 5.57 -13.88 6.07
CA HIS A 170 4.84 -12.77 5.47
C HIS A 170 5.79 -11.77 4.81
N ARG A 171 6.92 -11.48 5.46
CA ARG A 171 7.99 -10.64 4.90
C ARG A 171 8.59 -11.25 3.63
N ILE A 172 8.82 -12.56 3.61
CA ILE A 172 9.28 -13.28 2.42
C ILE A 172 8.25 -13.21 1.28
N ASN A 173 6.97 -13.38 1.58
CA ASN A 173 5.90 -13.27 0.59
C ASN A 173 5.81 -11.84 0.02
N LEU A 174 5.85 -10.82 0.87
CA LEU A 174 5.84 -9.42 0.44
C LEU A 174 7.02 -9.09 -0.50
N MET A 175 8.18 -9.69 -0.28
CA MET A 175 9.41 -9.48 -1.05
C MET A 175 9.67 -10.53 -2.14
N GLY A 176 8.73 -11.43 -2.43
CA GLY A 176 8.92 -12.45 -3.46
C GLY A 176 9.02 -11.83 -4.86
N SER A 177 10.11 -12.11 -5.58
CA SER A 177 10.40 -11.53 -6.90
C SER A 177 9.64 -12.19 -8.07
N ASN A 178 8.99 -13.33 -7.81
CA ASN A 178 8.26 -14.14 -8.77
C ASN A 178 6.78 -13.74 -8.93
N TYR A 179 6.34 -12.68 -8.27
CA TYR A 179 4.96 -12.17 -8.35
C TYR A 179 4.84 -11.02 -9.36
N GLN A 180 3.73 -11.01 -10.11
CA GLN A 180 3.36 -9.93 -11.03
C GLN A 180 2.05 -9.25 -10.62
N VAL A 181 1.17 -9.98 -9.93
CA VAL A 181 -0.13 -9.50 -9.51
C VAL A 181 -0.38 -9.77 -8.04
N MET A 182 -1.21 -8.94 -7.42
CA MET A 182 -1.65 -9.08 -6.06
C MET A 182 -3.10 -8.63 -5.93
N GLY A 183 -3.84 -9.36 -5.10
CA GLY A 183 -5.15 -8.98 -4.62
C GLY A 183 -5.13 -8.83 -3.11
N VAL A 184 -5.66 -7.72 -2.61
CA VAL A 184 -5.89 -7.52 -1.17
C VAL A 184 -7.39 -7.56 -0.94
N GLY A 185 -7.86 -8.38 -0.01
CA GLY A 185 -9.27 -8.41 0.36
C GLY A 185 -9.43 -8.16 1.85
N SER A 186 -10.36 -7.27 2.21
CA SER A 186 -10.62 -6.95 3.61
C SER A 186 -12.08 -7.12 4.02
N TYR A 187 -12.30 -7.49 5.27
CA TYR A 187 -13.63 -7.58 5.86
C TYR A 187 -13.60 -7.06 7.30
N LYS A 188 -14.42 -6.04 7.57
CA LYS A 188 -14.49 -5.37 8.88
C LYS A 188 -15.52 -6.05 9.78
N VAL A 189 -15.16 -6.29 11.04
CA VAL A 189 -16.04 -6.84 12.08
C VAL A 189 -16.07 -5.93 13.31
N GLY A 190 -17.24 -5.84 13.95
CA GLY A 190 -17.43 -5.18 15.24
C GLY A 190 -16.84 -3.76 15.34
N SER A 191 -16.07 -3.52 16.39
CA SER A 191 -15.49 -2.23 16.81
C SER A 191 -14.38 -1.69 15.89
N GLY A 192 -14.19 -2.27 14.70
CA GLY A 192 -13.22 -1.79 13.72
C GLY A 192 -12.06 -2.72 13.45
N TYR A 193 -12.11 -3.95 13.96
CA TYR A 193 -11.17 -4.99 13.57
C TYR A 193 -11.42 -5.41 12.12
N VAL A 194 -10.33 -5.70 11.40
CA VAL A 194 -10.38 -6.10 10.00
C VAL A 194 -9.68 -7.44 9.87
N TYR A 195 -10.35 -8.39 9.22
CA TYR A 195 -9.70 -9.55 8.61
C TYR A 195 -9.19 -9.12 7.24
N SER A 196 -7.92 -9.37 6.98
CA SER A 196 -7.27 -8.98 5.74
C SER A 196 -6.49 -10.16 5.16
N THR A 197 -6.56 -10.31 3.86
CA THR A 197 -5.84 -11.32 3.10
C THR A 197 -5.12 -10.65 1.95
N GLN A 198 -3.85 -10.97 1.74
CA GLN A 198 -3.05 -10.59 0.58
C GLN A 198 -2.71 -11.85 -0.20
N ASN A 199 -3.24 -11.99 -1.41
CA ASN A 199 -2.87 -13.08 -2.30
C ASN A 199 -2.00 -12.57 -3.45
N PHE A 200 -0.88 -13.26 -3.68
CA PHE A 200 0.10 -12.95 -4.72
C PHE A 200 0.07 -14.00 -5.82
N GLY A 201 0.32 -13.58 -7.05
CA GLY A 201 0.39 -14.47 -8.21
C GLY A 201 1.49 -14.08 -9.20
N SER A 202 2.15 -15.09 -9.76
CA SER A 202 3.13 -14.91 -10.86
C SER A 202 2.53 -14.45 -12.19
N LYS A 203 1.20 -14.49 -12.34
CA LYS A 203 0.49 -14.05 -13.55
C LYS A 203 -0.96 -13.68 -13.24
N SER A 204 -1.57 -12.87 -14.11
CA SER A 204 -3.02 -12.74 -14.19
C SER A 204 -3.61 -13.99 -14.84
N CYS A 205 -4.68 -14.53 -14.25
CA CYS A 205 -5.43 -15.66 -14.79
C CYS A 205 -6.69 -15.23 -15.56
N GLN A 206 -7.11 -13.98 -15.41
CA GLN A 206 -8.25 -13.39 -16.10
C GLN A 206 -7.83 -12.01 -16.60
N GLY A 207 -7.66 -11.87 -17.91
CA GLY A 207 -7.18 -10.64 -18.55
C GLY A 207 -5.66 -10.45 -18.49
N THR A 208 -5.19 -9.45 -19.21
CA THR A 208 -3.77 -9.07 -19.28
C THR A 208 -3.40 -8.20 -18.10
N VAL A 209 -2.19 -8.39 -17.55
CA VAL A 209 -1.61 -7.45 -16.60
C VAL A 209 -1.45 -6.09 -17.31
N PRO A 210 -1.81 -4.96 -16.66
CA PRO A 210 -1.60 -3.64 -17.23
C PRO A 210 -0.15 -3.44 -17.67
N ASN A 211 0.06 -2.82 -18.84
CA ASN A 211 1.39 -2.47 -19.34
C ASN A 211 1.63 -0.97 -19.15
N THR A 212 1.74 -0.54 -17.90
CA THR A 212 1.85 0.87 -17.51
C THR A 212 2.88 1.00 -16.39
N PRO A 213 3.74 2.03 -16.41
CA PRO A 213 4.82 2.12 -15.44
C PRO A 213 4.33 2.46 -14.03
N ILE A 214 3.13 3.01 -13.89
CA ILE A 214 2.48 3.13 -12.60
C ILE A 214 1.99 1.72 -12.24
N HIS A 215 2.30 1.18 -11.05
CA HIS A 215 1.79 -0.16 -10.68
C HIS A 215 0.59 -0.07 -9.73
N HIS A 216 0.59 0.93 -8.87
CA HIS A 216 -0.53 1.28 -8.01
C HIS A 216 -0.30 2.65 -7.32
N GLY A 217 -1.39 3.30 -6.92
CA GLY A 217 -1.40 4.51 -6.10
C GLY A 217 -2.55 4.54 -5.08
N SER A 218 -2.39 5.32 -4.01
CA SER A 218 -3.41 5.53 -2.98
C SER A 218 -3.08 6.79 -2.17
N HIS A 219 -3.79 6.98 -1.06
CA HIS A 219 -3.35 7.80 0.04
C HIS A 219 -3.23 6.93 1.30
N THR A 220 -2.31 7.31 2.17
CA THR A 220 -2.14 6.77 3.51
C THR A 220 -2.21 7.92 4.51
N PHE A 221 -2.32 7.59 5.78
CA PHE A 221 -2.09 8.55 6.85
C PHE A 221 -0.71 8.33 7.47
N ASN A 222 -0.12 9.39 8.01
CA ASN A 222 0.96 9.19 8.98
C ASN A 222 0.45 8.29 10.12
N VAL A 223 1.35 7.58 10.79
CA VAL A 223 0.93 6.58 11.79
C VAL A 223 0.17 7.23 12.95
N THR A 224 0.47 8.50 13.28
CA THR A 224 -0.30 9.31 14.25
C THR A 224 -1.69 9.74 13.75
N GLY A 225 -1.96 9.62 12.46
CA GLY A 225 -3.28 9.78 11.83
C GLY A 225 -3.70 11.21 11.49
N SER A 226 -2.85 12.19 11.72
CA SER A 226 -3.19 13.61 11.57
C SER A 226 -2.98 14.16 10.16
N SER A 227 -2.20 13.50 9.31
CA SER A 227 -1.81 14.04 8.00
C SER A 227 -1.93 12.99 6.90
N VAL A 228 -2.60 13.38 5.81
CA VAL A 228 -2.69 12.56 4.60
C VAL A 228 -1.37 12.62 3.82
N ILE A 229 -0.99 11.48 3.24
CA ILE A 229 0.15 11.34 2.35
C ILE A 229 -0.36 10.63 1.11
N TYR A 230 -0.36 11.30 -0.03
CA TYR A 230 -0.63 10.64 -1.31
C TYR A 230 0.62 9.88 -1.74
N ILE A 231 0.45 8.64 -2.17
CA ILE A 231 1.52 7.70 -2.42
C ILE A 231 1.29 6.99 -3.76
N VAL A 232 2.34 6.85 -4.57
CA VAL A 232 2.26 6.16 -5.86
C VAL A 232 3.60 5.53 -6.24
N SER A 233 3.53 4.35 -6.86
CA SER A 233 4.70 3.60 -7.35
C SER A 233 4.90 3.82 -8.84
N TYR A 234 6.15 4.04 -9.26
CA TYR A 234 6.57 4.10 -10.66
C TYR A 234 7.73 3.14 -10.90
N TYR A 235 7.58 2.27 -11.89
CA TYR A 235 8.58 1.26 -12.27
C TYR A 235 8.57 1.07 -13.79
N SER A 236 9.66 1.44 -14.44
CA SER A 236 9.82 1.47 -15.89
C SER A 236 11.29 1.39 -16.29
N THR A 237 11.58 0.95 -17.51
CA THR A 237 12.91 1.12 -18.11
C THR A 237 13.18 2.58 -18.51
N THR A 238 12.14 3.42 -18.59
CA THR A 238 12.24 4.83 -18.97
C THR A 238 12.00 5.73 -17.75
N ALA A 239 12.93 6.65 -17.50
CA ALA A 239 12.80 7.60 -16.40
C ALA A 239 11.61 8.54 -16.62
N ALA A 240 10.86 8.81 -15.55
CA ALA A 240 9.84 9.85 -15.58
C ALA A 240 10.48 11.24 -15.69
N THR A 241 9.98 12.06 -16.62
CA THR A 241 10.34 13.48 -16.79
C THR A 241 9.43 14.40 -15.97
N SER A 242 8.24 13.93 -15.61
CA SER A 242 7.29 14.63 -14.73
C SER A 242 6.49 13.62 -13.91
N ALA A 243 6.20 13.97 -12.66
CA ALA A 243 5.35 13.20 -11.75
C ALA A 243 4.44 14.19 -11.00
N LYS A 244 3.12 14.07 -11.21
CA LYS A 244 2.12 14.96 -10.64
C LYS A 244 0.97 14.20 -9.99
N ILE A 245 0.34 14.82 -9.01
CA ILE A 245 -1.00 14.47 -8.53
C ILE A 245 -1.94 15.61 -8.88
N TYR A 246 -3.15 15.28 -9.30
CA TYR A 246 -4.23 16.21 -9.52
C TYR A 246 -5.25 16.02 -8.41
N ILE A 247 -5.58 17.07 -7.67
CA ILE A 247 -6.60 17.06 -6.62
C ILE A 247 -7.67 18.08 -7.02
N ASP A 248 -8.89 17.62 -7.24
CA ASP A 248 -10.03 18.42 -7.73
C ASP A 248 -9.67 19.35 -8.90
N GLY A 249 -8.90 18.83 -9.87
CA GLY A 249 -8.47 19.60 -11.05
C GLY A 249 -7.14 20.31 -10.93
N THR A 250 -6.62 20.51 -9.72
CA THR A 250 -5.37 21.25 -9.48
C THR A 250 -4.18 20.32 -9.44
N GLY A 251 -3.16 20.55 -10.28
CA GLY A 251 -1.95 19.74 -10.36
C GLY A 251 -0.86 20.17 -9.37
N PHE A 252 -0.29 19.22 -8.65
CA PHE A 252 0.82 19.38 -7.71
C PHE A 252 1.96 18.43 -8.06
N ASP A 253 3.21 18.88 -7.89
CA ASP A 253 4.38 18.01 -8.11
C ASP A 253 4.50 16.96 -7.02
N LEU A 254 4.76 15.73 -7.45
CA LEU A 254 5.13 14.63 -6.55
C LEU A 254 6.63 14.68 -6.28
N THR A 255 7.01 14.47 -5.02
CA THR A 255 8.41 14.29 -4.62
C THR A 255 8.74 12.81 -4.59
N ARG A 256 9.85 12.40 -5.22
CA ARG A 256 10.36 11.03 -5.06
C ARG A 256 10.85 10.85 -3.62
N LEU A 257 10.18 10.00 -2.84
CA LEU A 257 10.54 9.70 -1.45
C LEU A 257 11.79 8.82 -1.40
N TYR A 258 11.84 7.77 -2.22
CA TYR A 258 13.02 6.92 -2.39
C TYR A 258 12.99 6.16 -3.73
N GLY A 259 14.11 5.51 -4.05
CA GLY A 259 14.35 4.84 -5.33
C GLY A 259 14.97 5.78 -6.38
N THR A 260 14.90 5.38 -7.65
CA THR A 260 15.45 6.10 -8.81
C THR A 260 14.32 6.69 -9.66
N ALA A 261 14.67 7.40 -10.74
CA ALA A 261 13.69 7.93 -11.69
C ALA A 261 13.00 6.84 -12.55
N THR A 262 13.61 5.66 -12.66
CA THR A 262 13.06 4.48 -13.33
C THR A 262 12.32 3.54 -12.38
N GLN A 263 12.62 3.61 -11.08
CA GLN A 263 12.08 2.72 -10.05
C GLN A 263 11.95 3.51 -8.75
N GLY A 264 10.84 4.24 -8.60
CA GLY A 264 10.68 5.22 -7.53
C GLY A 264 9.33 5.14 -6.85
N PHE A 265 9.33 5.47 -5.56
CA PHE A 265 8.12 5.69 -4.79
C PHE A 265 7.96 7.19 -4.56
N TYR A 266 6.82 7.73 -4.95
CA TYR A 266 6.56 9.16 -5.04
C TYR A 266 5.45 9.56 -4.08
N VAL A 267 5.57 10.75 -3.49
CA VAL A 267 4.64 11.25 -2.49
C VAL A 267 4.27 12.71 -2.69
N TYR A 268 3.07 13.06 -2.25
CA TYR A 268 2.65 14.43 -2.02
C TYR A 268 2.03 14.55 -0.63
N LYS A 269 2.48 15.56 0.12
CA LYS A 269 2.08 15.83 1.51
C LYS A 269 1.49 17.23 1.59
N PRO A 270 0.17 17.40 1.44
CA PRO A 270 -0.41 18.72 1.58
C PRO A 270 -0.38 19.16 3.05
N SER A 271 -0.39 20.48 3.29
CA SER A 271 -0.50 21.04 4.64
C SER A 271 -1.87 20.81 5.27
N THR A 272 -2.91 20.78 4.44
CA THR A 272 -4.31 20.49 4.81
C THR A 272 -4.95 19.58 3.78
N TYR A 273 -6.03 18.87 4.13
CA TYR A 273 -6.78 18.09 3.17
C TYR A 273 -8.27 18.13 3.48
N THR A 274 -9.08 18.03 2.43
CA THR A 274 -10.53 17.89 2.53
C THR A 274 -10.89 16.42 2.36
N ALA A 275 -11.73 15.89 3.24
CA ALA A 275 -12.27 14.55 3.06
C ALA A 275 -13.09 14.47 1.77
N CYS A 276 -13.02 13.32 1.09
CA CYS A 276 -13.76 13.02 -0.12
C CYS A 276 -13.44 13.89 -1.35
N GLN A 277 -12.32 14.60 -1.36
CA GLN A 277 -11.78 15.22 -2.57
C GLN A 277 -11.32 14.15 -3.56
N ASN A 278 -11.47 14.44 -4.86
CA ASN A 278 -11.08 13.52 -5.91
C ASN A 278 -9.62 13.75 -6.30
N TYR A 279 -8.90 12.67 -6.58
CA TYR A 279 -7.52 12.77 -7.03
C TYR A 279 -7.10 11.67 -8.00
N ALA A 280 -6.08 11.98 -8.81
CA ALA A 280 -5.44 11.05 -9.73
C ALA A 280 -3.96 11.40 -9.91
N PHE A 281 -3.15 10.45 -10.35
CA PHE A 281 -1.72 10.61 -10.57
C PHE A 281 -1.41 10.64 -12.07
N GLU A 282 -0.41 11.43 -12.46
CA GLU A 282 0.10 11.51 -13.82
C GLU A 282 1.62 11.42 -13.82
N PHE A 283 2.15 10.58 -14.69
CA PHE A 283 3.58 10.52 -14.99
C PHE A 283 3.80 10.78 -16.47
N LYS A 284 4.81 11.58 -16.80
CA LYS A 284 5.26 11.79 -18.18
C LYS A 284 6.65 11.23 -18.37
N THR A 285 6.89 10.73 -19.56
CA THR A 285 8.21 10.42 -20.10
C THR A 285 8.46 11.35 -21.29
N ALA A 286 9.56 11.15 -22.02
CA ALA A 286 9.81 11.90 -23.25
C ALA A 286 8.75 11.63 -24.35
N THR A 287 8.10 10.46 -24.33
CA THR A 287 7.25 10.00 -25.44
C THR A 287 5.82 9.65 -25.04
N ALA A 288 5.52 9.51 -23.75
CA ALA A 288 4.23 9.03 -23.27
C ALA A 288 3.79 9.71 -21.97
N THR A 289 2.47 9.77 -21.77
CA THR A 289 1.82 10.18 -20.52
C THR A 289 1.05 8.99 -19.98
N PHE A 290 1.22 8.71 -18.69
CA PHE A 290 0.58 7.62 -17.96
C PHE A 290 -0.24 8.18 -16.82
N LYS A 291 -1.41 7.59 -16.57
CA LYS A 291 -2.35 8.04 -15.54
C LYS A 291 -2.73 6.90 -14.62
N PHE A 292 -3.04 7.23 -13.37
CA PHE A 292 -3.64 6.29 -12.42
C PHE A 292 -4.67 6.98 -11.52
N PRO A 293 -5.90 6.45 -11.40
CA PRO A 293 -6.46 5.38 -12.23
C PRO A 293 -6.49 5.79 -13.70
N GLU A 294 -6.69 4.82 -14.59
CA GLU A 294 -6.74 5.09 -16.03
C GLU A 294 -7.99 5.93 -16.39
N THR A 295 -9.08 5.68 -15.67
CA THR A 295 -10.35 6.39 -15.77
C THR A 295 -10.84 6.89 -14.41
N GLY A 296 -11.66 7.94 -14.43
CA GLY A 296 -12.24 8.53 -13.22
C GLY A 296 -11.19 9.11 -12.29
N SER A 297 -11.42 9.01 -10.98
CA SER A 297 -10.53 9.53 -9.93
C SER A 297 -10.76 8.78 -8.62
N LEU A 298 -9.70 8.64 -7.81
CA LEU A 298 -9.80 8.13 -6.44
C LEU A 298 -10.37 9.20 -5.52
N THR A 299 -10.87 8.78 -4.37
CA THR A 299 -11.45 9.69 -3.38
C THR A 299 -10.69 9.60 -2.07
N THR A 300 -10.33 10.75 -1.49
CA THR A 300 -9.59 10.81 -0.22
C THR A 300 -10.49 10.40 0.95
N ALA A 301 -10.44 9.12 1.31
CA ALA A 301 -11.12 8.57 2.46
C ALA A 301 -10.54 9.13 3.76
N THR A 302 -11.36 9.19 4.81
CA THR A 302 -10.87 9.41 6.18
C THR A 302 -10.55 8.06 6.83
N LYS A 303 -9.83 8.04 7.95
CA LYS A 303 -9.68 6.82 8.77
C LYS A 303 -11.03 6.21 9.20
N SER A 304 -12.07 7.04 9.35
CA SER A 304 -13.45 6.62 9.64
C SER A 304 -14.24 6.18 8.39
N ASN A 305 -13.64 6.26 7.20
CA ASN A 305 -14.23 5.96 5.91
C ASN A 305 -15.54 6.72 5.62
N ALA A 306 -15.53 8.05 5.81
CA ALA A 306 -16.72 8.90 5.67
C ALA A 306 -17.20 9.08 4.21
N CYS A 307 -16.45 8.61 3.21
CA CYS A 307 -16.78 8.79 1.80
C CYS A 307 -17.60 7.60 1.28
N THR A 308 -18.63 7.89 0.49
CA THR A 308 -19.55 6.88 -0.06
C THR A 308 -18.86 5.92 -1.04
N ALA A 309 -17.79 6.37 -1.71
CA ALA A 309 -17.00 5.56 -2.63
C ALA A 309 -15.51 5.92 -2.54
N SER A 310 -14.63 4.95 -2.80
CA SER A 310 -13.16 5.12 -2.90
C SER A 310 -12.70 5.57 -4.30
N TRP A 311 -13.62 5.60 -5.27
CA TRP A 311 -13.41 6.02 -6.65
C TRP A 311 -14.71 6.60 -7.22
N THR A 312 -14.59 7.54 -8.16
CA THR A 312 -15.72 8.09 -8.94
C THR A 312 -15.37 8.14 -10.42
N SER A 313 -16.37 8.12 -11.29
CA SER A 313 -16.17 8.28 -12.74
C SER A 313 -15.76 9.70 -13.16
N THR A 314 -15.77 10.66 -12.24
CA THR A 314 -15.36 12.04 -12.49
C THR A 314 -13.86 12.09 -12.74
N ASN A 315 -13.44 12.72 -13.83
CA ASN A 315 -12.03 12.81 -14.22
C ASN A 315 -11.43 14.17 -13.81
N VAL A 316 -10.50 14.16 -12.85
CA VAL A 316 -9.81 15.38 -12.36
C VAL A 316 -8.82 15.99 -13.36
N PHE A 317 -8.48 15.32 -14.46
CA PHE A 317 -7.57 15.91 -15.47
C PHE A 317 -8.28 16.94 -16.38
N SER A 318 -9.60 17.07 -16.30
CA SER A 318 -10.41 17.89 -17.22
C SER A 318 -10.46 19.39 -16.86
N GLY A 319 -9.70 19.82 -15.85
CA GLY A 319 -9.73 21.18 -15.28
C GLY A 319 -9.12 22.31 -16.11
N THR A 320 -8.94 22.14 -17.43
CA THR A 320 -8.48 23.23 -18.32
C THR A 320 -9.40 23.42 -19.52
N SER A 321 -10.71 23.51 -19.27
CA SER A 321 -11.50 24.46 -20.05
C SER A 321 -11.49 25.77 -19.29
N THR A 322 -10.52 26.60 -19.63
CA THR A 322 -10.54 28.04 -19.37
C THR A 322 -11.91 28.55 -19.79
N THR A 323 -12.77 28.85 -18.82
CA THR A 323 -13.85 29.80 -19.07
C THR A 323 -13.14 31.13 -19.31
N SER A 324 -12.86 31.43 -20.58
CA SER A 324 -12.56 32.80 -21.01
C SER A 324 -13.70 33.66 -20.51
N SER A 325 -13.46 34.39 -19.43
CA SER A 325 -14.25 35.57 -19.14
C SER A 325 -14.02 36.53 -20.29
N THR A 326 -14.98 36.58 -21.21
CA THR A 326 -15.14 37.69 -22.15
C THR A 326 -15.52 38.93 -21.32
N GLY A 327 -14.53 39.50 -20.62
CA GLY A 327 -14.61 40.81 -20.00
C GLY A 327 -14.31 41.86 -21.07
N SER A 328 -15.37 42.53 -21.52
CA SER A 328 -15.34 43.67 -22.43
C SER A 328 -14.37 44.76 -21.96
N PRO A 329 -13.64 45.45 -22.86
CA PRO A 329 -12.69 46.49 -22.49
C PRO A 329 -13.45 47.78 -22.14
N THR A 330 -13.40 48.20 -20.87
CA THR A 330 -13.78 49.56 -20.47
C THR A 330 -12.53 50.42 -20.46
N SER A 331 -12.47 51.34 -21.42
CA SER A 331 -11.53 52.45 -21.49
C SER A 331 -11.76 53.45 -20.35
N THR A 332 -10.73 53.76 -19.58
CA THR A 332 -10.67 55.01 -18.81
C THR A 332 -9.28 55.62 -18.91
N SER A 333 -9.26 56.86 -19.37
CA SER A 333 -8.10 57.69 -19.64
C SER A 333 -7.44 58.22 -18.36
N ALA A 334 -6.10 58.26 -18.41
CA ALA A 334 -5.13 59.19 -17.83
C ALA A 334 -5.45 59.95 -16.53
N THR A 335 -4.49 59.93 -15.58
CA THR A 335 -3.87 61.15 -15.04
C THR A 335 -2.44 60.87 -14.60
N SER A 336 -1.54 61.70 -15.13
CA SER A 336 -0.11 61.79 -14.93
C SER A 336 0.27 62.47 -13.61
N SER A 337 1.30 61.97 -12.93
CA SER A 337 2.15 62.79 -12.05
C SER A 337 3.56 62.22 -11.97
N SER A 338 4.50 63.07 -12.35
CA SER A 338 5.95 62.89 -12.32
C SER A 338 6.52 62.92 -10.90
N SER A 339 7.58 62.14 -10.64
CA SER A 339 8.76 62.65 -9.95
C SER A 339 9.97 61.71 -10.06
N THR A 340 11.01 62.28 -10.67
CA THR A 340 12.41 62.35 -10.25
C THR A 340 13.18 61.10 -9.80
N SER A 341 14.22 60.85 -10.60
CA SER A 341 15.41 60.04 -10.43
C SER A 341 16.22 60.25 -9.15
N THR A 342 16.77 59.16 -8.60
CA THR A 342 18.10 59.17 -7.98
C THR A 342 18.80 57.82 -8.14
N SER A 343 19.97 57.86 -8.76
CA SER A 343 20.94 56.77 -8.91
C SER A 343 21.66 56.48 -7.59
N ALA A 344 21.95 55.21 -7.28
CA ALA A 344 23.09 54.82 -6.44
C ALA A 344 23.38 53.31 -6.47
N THR A 345 24.56 53.01 -7.03
CA THR A 345 25.60 52.11 -6.49
C THR A 345 25.35 50.60 -6.45
N SER A 346 26.04 49.91 -7.36
CA SER A 346 26.33 48.48 -7.29
C SER A 346 27.43 48.21 -6.27
N SER A 347 27.25 47.20 -5.42
CA SER A 347 28.33 46.59 -4.65
C SER A 347 28.31 45.07 -4.84
N SER A 348 29.42 44.57 -5.41
CA SER A 348 29.78 43.16 -5.50
C SER A 348 29.86 42.50 -4.12
N PRO A 349 29.42 41.24 -3.97
CA PRO A 349 29.84 40.42 -2.86
C PRO A 349 31.18 39.72 -3.16
N THR A 350 32.08 39.93 -2.22
CA THR A 350 33.43 39.41 -2.05
C THR A 350 33.50 37.89 -2.05
N SER A 351 34.46 37.35 -2.80
CA SER A 351 34.90 35.96 -2.80
C SER A 351 35.63 35.61 -1.49
N THR A 352 35.13 34.63 -0.74
CA THR A 352 35.82 34.06 0.41
C THR A 352 36.66 32.86 -0.03
N SER A 353 37.98 33.03 0.04
CA SER A 353 38.98 32.00 -0.19
C SER A 353 38.91 30.93 0.91
N ALA A 354 38.67 29.68 0.54
CA ALA A 354 38.86 28.53 1.41
C ALA A 354 40.16 27.81 1.04
N THR A 355 41.03 27.73 2.04
CA THR A 355 42.38 27.20 2.05
C THR A 355 42.43 25.72 1.71
N SER A 356 43.36 25.36 0.82
CA SER A 356 43.76 23.99 0.52
C SER A 356 44.63 23.42 1.64
N SER A 357 44.29 22.21 2.11
CA SER A 357 45.22 21.35 2.83
C SER A 357 45.04 19.90 2.39
N SER A 358 46.00 19.42 1.59
CA SER A 358 46.28 18.00 1.35
C SER A 358 46.65 17.30 2.66
N PRO A 359 46.36 15.99 2.76
CA PRO A 359 47.37 15.09 3.29
C PRO A 359 47.62 13.90 2.35
N THR A 360 48.86 13.87 1.89
CA THR A 360 49.82 12.77 2.01
C THR A 360 49.32 11.33 1.86
N SER A 361 49.76 10.73 0.77
CA SER A 361 49.91 9.29 0.54
C SER A 361 50.95 8.67 1.47
N THR A 362 50.62 7.54 2.08
CA THR A 362 51.62 6.61 2.61
C THR A 362 51.26 5.19 2.20
N SER A 363 52.10 4.65 1.32
CA SER A 363 52.16 3.25 0.95
C SER A 363 52.82 2.44 2.07
N ALA A 364 52.26 1.29 2.43
CA ALA A 364 53.00 0.22 3.08
C ALA A 364 52.49 -1.14 2.60
N THR A 365 53.41 -1.82 1.93
CA THR A 365 53.34 -3.17 1.37
C THR A 365 53.50 -4.23 2.46
N SER A 366 53.17 -5.48 2.10
CA SER A 366 53.54 -6.79 2.68
C SER A 366 52.46 -7.46 3.54
N SER A 367 52.21 -8.78 3.52
CA SER A 367 52.53 -9.90 2.60
C SER A 367 51.93 -11.17 3.22
N SER A 368 51.47 -12.12 2.40
CA SER A 368 51.22 -13.55 2.71
C SER A 368 50.11 -13.85 3.75
N SER A 369 49.24 -14.85 3.59
CA SER A 369 49.52 -16.23 3.19
C SER A 369 48.22 -16.97 2.82
N SER A 370 48.43 -17.96 1.96
CA SER A 370 47.54 -19.00 1.48
C SER A 370 46.86 -19.85 2.57
N SER A 371 45.62 -20.28 2.35
CA SER A 371 45.31 -21.72 2.29
C SER A 371 43.92 -21.99 1.72
N SER A 372 43.92 -22.92 0.78
CA SER A 372 42.81 -23.59 0.13
C SER A 372 42.15 -24.62 1.04
N THR A 373 40.81 -24.73 1.02
CA THR A 373 40.16 -26.05 1.04
C THR A 373 38.78 -26.01 0.40
N SER A 374 38.46 -27.12 -0.24
CA SER A 374 37.47 -27.41 -1.25
C SER A 374 36.23 -28.15 -0.70
N THR A 375 35.03 -27.78 -1.19
CA THR A 375 33.80 -28.59 -1.43
C THR A 375 33.19 -29.43 -0.27
N PRO A 376 31.94 -29.96 -0.37
CA PRO A 376 30.82 -29.67 -1.27
C PRO A 376 29.47 -29.39 -0.55
N SER A 377 28.49 -28.95 -1.34
CA SER A 377 27.06 -28.93 -1.03
C SER A 377 26.54 -30.26 -0.47
N PRO A 378 25.46 -30.18 0.32
CA PRO A 378 24.29 -30.97 -0.04
C PRO A 378 23.00 -30.16 -0.01
N THR A 379 22.20 -30.37 -1.04
CA THR A 379 20.76 -30.10 -1.07
C THR A 379 20.07 -30.96 -0.01
N PRO A 380 19.01 -30.45 0.65
CA PRO A 380 17.87 -31.33 0.86
C PRO A 380 16.53 -30.67 0.56
N ASN A 381 15.75 -31.44 -0.19
CA ASN A 381 14.31 -31.42 -0.35
C ASN A 381 13.58 -31.43 1.01
N PRO A 382 12.55 -30.61 1.28
CA PRO A 382 11.71 -30.80 2.45
C PRO A 382 10.45 -31.59 2.09
N SER A 383 10.43 -32.85 2.52
CA SER A 383 9.20 -33.60 2.77
C SER A 383 8.48 -32.98 3.97
N SER A 384 7.24 -32.54 3.76
CA SER A 384 6.35 -32.02 4.78
C SER A 384 5.80 -33.14 5.67
N SER A 385 6.22 -33.16 6.94
CA SER A 385 5.54 -33.89 8.01
C SER A 385 4.94 -32.87 8.98
N SER A 386 3.63 -32.65 8.86
CA SER A 386 2.84 -31.83 9.76
C SER A 386 2.61 -32.56 11.08
N SER A 387 3.27 -32.13 12.16
CA SER A 387 2.93 -32.51 13.53
C SER A 387 2.07 -31.41 14.16
N SER A 388 0.79 -31.69 14.31
CA SER A 388 -0.20 -30.93 15.07
C SER A 388 0.04 -31.12 16.57
N SER A 389 0.42 -30.06 17.29
CA SER A 389 0.41 -30.02 18.75
C SER A 389 -0.84 -29.29 19.24
N SER A 390 -1.77 -30.09 19.75
CA SER A 390 -2.94 -29.68 20.53
C SER A 390 -2.51 -29.31 21.96
N SER A 391 -2.80 -28.09 22.41
CA SER A 391 -2.74 -27.72 23.82
C SER A 391 -4.16 -27.59 24.39
N SER A 392 -4.54 -28.59 25.17
CA SER A 392 -5.67 -28.58 26.09
C SER A 392 -5.29 -27.83 27.38
N SER A 393 -6.12 -26.92 27.87
CA SER A 393 -6.08 -26.46 29.26
C SER A 393 -7.46 -26.60 29.91
N THR A 394 -7.45 -27.21 31.09
CA THR A 394 -8.58 -27.53 31.96
C THR A 394 -8.43 -26.78 33.30
N GLY A 395 -9.56 -26.27 33.82
CA GLY A 395 -9.81 -25.91 35.24
C GLY A 395 -9.17 -24.59 35.71
N THR A 396 -9.74 -23.74 36.56
CA THR A 396 -10.85 -23.80 37.55
C THR A 396 -11.06 -22.33 37.99
N GLY A 397 -12.26 -21.75 38.08
CA GLY A 397 -13.13 -21.80 39.26
C GLY A 397 -12.74 -20.79 40.36
N GLY A 398 -13.42 -19.64 40.47
CA GLY A 398 -13.27 -18.70 41.59
C GLY A 398 -14.13 -17.43 41.47
N SER A 399 -15.16 -17.34 42.31
CA SER A 399 -16.14 -16.25 42.40
C SER A 399 -15.85 -15.36 43.61
N SER A 400 -15.88 -14.03 43.49
CA SER A 400 -16.29 -13.14 44.58
C SER A 400 -16.73 -11.75 44.10
N THR A 401 -17.85 -11.31 44.66
CA THR A 401 -18.55 -10.03 44.55
C THR A 401 -17.83 -8.88 45.28
N GLY A 402 -17.91 -7.65 44.73
CA GLY A 402 -17.59 -6.41 45.46
C GLY A 402 -17.78 -5.16 44.59
N GLY A 403 -18.68 -4.27 45.02
CA GLY A 403 -19.09 -3.03 44.33
C GLY A 403 -18.14 -1.83 44.48
N PRO A 404 -18.58 -0.61 44.09
CA PRO A 404 -17.75 0.40 43.43
C PRO A 404 -17.25 1.51 44.37
N VAL A 405 -16.07 2.06 44.07
CA VAL A 405 -15.64 3.39 44.57
C VAL A 405 -14.73 4.07 43.54
N ASP A 406 -14.79 5.39 43.55
CA ASP A 406 -14.44 6.39 42.53
C ASP A 406 -12.99 6.52 42.02
N GLU A 407 -12.93 7.13 40.83
CA GLU A 407 -11.80 7.68 40.08
C GLU A 407 -10.99 8.76 40.85
N PRO A 408 -9.71 8.99 40.53
CA PRO A 408 -9.43 10.03 39.53
C PRO A 408 -8.21 9.81 38.59
N ASN A 409 -8.39 10.28 37.34
CA ASN A 409 -7.44 10.95 36.43
C ASN A 409 -5.93 10.70 36.59
N ASN A 410 -5.34 9.93 35.66
CA ASN A 410 -4.12 10.36 34.97
C ASN A 410 -3.94 9.69 33.60
N ALA A 411 -3.71 10.48 32.57
CA ALA A 411 -3.60 10.03 31.18
C ALA A 411 -2.20 9.47 30.89
N THR A 412 -2.10 8.17 30.65
CA THR A 412 -0.96 7.56 29.98
C THR A 412 -1.49 6.44 29.08
N LYS A 413 -1.35 6.62 27.76
CA LYS A 413 -1.81 5.64 26.76
C LYS A 413 -0.84 4.45 26.75
N THR A 414 -1.24 3.36 27.38
CA THR A 414 -0.66 2.04 27.21
C THR A 414 -1.67 1.20 26.44
N PHE A 415 -1.38 0.86 25.18
CA PHE A 415 -2.16 -0.14 24.45
C PHE A 415 -1.74 -1.52 24.96
N SER A 416 -2.46 -2.02 25.96
CA SER A 416 -2.45 -3.43 26.33
C SER A 416 -3.82 -3.80 26.90
N ASN A 417 -4.29 -5.00 26.53
CA ASN A 417 -5.55 -5.68 26.88
C ASN A 417 -6.66 -5.63 25.82
N ILE A 418 -6.63 -6.68 24.99
CA ILE A 418 -7.79 -7.28 24.32
C ILE A 418 -8.73 -7.80 25.43
N TYR A 419 -9.93 -7.22 25.53
CA TYR A 419 -10.99 -7.76 26.37
C TYR A 419 -11.68 -8.93 25.66
N LEU A 420 -11.72 -10.07 26.34
CA LEU A 420 -12.57 -11.22 26.03
C LEU A 420 -14.04 -10.81 26.27
N VAL A 421 -14.77 -10.51 25.19
CA VAL A 421 -16.22 -10.27 25.28
C VAL A 421 -16.95 -11.61 25.24
N LEU A 422 -17.41 -12.07 26.41
CA LEU A 422 -18.39 -13.14 26.55
C LEU A 422 -19.78 -12.59 26.21
N ILE A 423 -20.30 -12.89 25.02
CA ILE A 423 -21.69 -12.62 24.66
C ILE A 423 -22.52 -13.88 24.99
N PHE A 424 -23.36 -13.79 26.02
CA PHE A 424 -24.44 -14.74 26.26
C PHE A 424 -25.53 -14.55 25.18
N SER A 425 -25.78 -15.60 24.39
CA SER A 425 -26.93 -15.65 23.49
C SER A 425 -28.17 -16.09 24.27
N ILE A 426 -29.16 -15.21 24.40
CA ILE A 426 -30.50 -15.57 24.86
C ILE A 426 -31.32 -15.96 23.63
N PHE A 427 -31.77 -17.21 23.60
CA PHE A 427 -32.76 -17.72 22.65
C PHE A 427 -34.13 -17.08 22.94
N GLY A 428 -34.69 -16.39 21.96
CA GLY A 428 -36.09 -16.00 21.91
C GLY A 428 -36.80 -16.75 20.79
N LEU A 429 -37.43 -17.86 21.15
CA LEU A 429 -38.35 -18.64 20.33
C LEU A 429 -39.70 -17.89 20.28
N ILE A 430 -40.19 -17.52 19.10
CA ILE A 430 -41.62 -17.24 18.91
C ILE A 430 -42.09 -18.06 17.72
N VAL A 431 -42.97 -19.01 18.03
CA VAL A 431 -43.82 -19.74 17.11
C VAL A 431 -45.26 -19.36 17.47
N PHE A 432 -46.02 -19.00 16.43
CA PHE A 432 -47.39 -18.46 16.36
C PHE A 432 -47.56 -16.97 16.65
#